data_AF-A0A061R144-F1
#
_entry.id   AF-A0A061R144-F1
#
_cell.length_a   1.000
_cell.length_b   1.000
_cell.length_c   1.000
_cell.angle_alpha   90.00
_cell.angle_beta   90.00
_cell.angle_gamma   90.00
#
_symmetry.space_group_name_H-M   'P 1'
#
loop_
_entity.id
_entity.type
_entity.pdbx_description
1 polymer ?
#
loop_
_entity_poly.entity_id
_entity_poly.type
_entity_poly.pdbx_seq_one_letter_code
_entity_poly.pdbx_strand_id
1 'polypeptide(L)'
;MASREQIISPYSCSSGWRSSLRVFGLTKPQGGQGRVTRSAGSPTPHFGGRFVLRRNMEVTRQLTERGHRGIKVSASKNSESLQVEVKESPKDSSRYITGKDLKDSDLELPSFADSHSYSVADEAWSRGRWLLSLLVLQSTSSMVLDSYQQLLKDHLVVTLFLTMLVGAGGNAGNQSAIKVIRGLATGSIKANAASFRRVLAQQGGVGAVLGASLAAGGWLRVYISNGDAWNATAISLSLLLIVFTSVVMGTGLPFGLARLGLDPANAGTTIQVLMDILGVAITCATCHFVLDHLAAGL
;
A
#
# COMPACT_ATOMS: atom_id res chain seq x y z
N MET A 1 51.08 11.78 22.79
CA MET A 1 50.72 10.37 23.08
C MET A 1 49.21 10.26 23.05
N ALA A 2 48.72 9.34 22.22
CA ALA A 2 47.31 9.10 21.95
C ALA A 2 46.62 8.38 23.11
N SER A 3 45.32 8.63 23.33
CA SER A 3 44.28 7.60 23.14
C SER A 3 42.91 8.00 23.69
N ARG A 4 41.95 8.03 22.74
CA ARG A 4 40.64 7.37 22.75
C ARG A 4 39.54 7.88 23.69
N GLU A 5 38.59 8.52 23.02
CA GLU A 5 37.17 8.59 23.37
C GLU A 5 36.60 7.20 23.73
N GLN A 6 35.87 7.12 24.84
CA GLN A 6 34.97 6.01 25.14
C GLN A 6 33.53 6.45 24.84
N ILE A 7 33.06 6.02 23.67
CA ILE A 7 31.64 5.97 23.31
C ILE A 7 30.99 4.87 24.16
N ILE A 8 30.10 5.25 25.07
CA ILE A 8 29.25 4.31 25.81
C ILE A 8 28.06 3.97 24.91
N SER A 9 28.11 2.76 24.35
CA SER A 9 26.94 2.01 23.88
C SER A 9 26.22 1.43 25.11
N PRO A 10 24.88 1.45 25.12
CA PRO A 10 24.21 0.19 25.30
C PRO A 10 22.97 0.09 24.41
N TYR A 11 23.12 -0.58 23.26
CA TYR A 11 22.04 -1.44 22.77
C TYR A 11 21.86 -2.60 23.76
N SER A 12 21.13 -2.36 24.86
CA SER A 12 20.55 -3.45 25.66
C SER A 12 19.37 -4.01 24.88
N CYS A 13 19.66 -5.04 24.09
CA CYS A 13 18.69 -5.78 23.31
C CYS A 13 17.89 -6.68 24.28
N SER A 14 16.67 -6.27 24.65
CA SER A 14 15.71 -7.16 25.30
C SER A 14 15.40 -8.34 24.36
N SER A 15 15.56 -9.54 24.90
CA SER A 15 15.67 -10.85 24.27
C SER A 15 14.35 -11.45 23.73
N GLY A 16 13.48 -10.65 23.12
CA GLY A 16 12.18 -11.11 22.60
C GLY A 16 12.09 -11.33 21.09
N TRP A 17 12.97 -10.72 20.30
CA TRP A 17 12.82 -10.66 18.82
C TRP A 17 13.81 -11.52 18.02
N ARG A 18 14.73 -12.23 18.69
CA ARG A 18 15.76 -13.07 18.02
C ARG A 18 15.26 -14.45 17.57
N SER A 19 14.03 -14.83 17.86
CA SER A 19 13.44 -16.11 17.43
C SER A 19 12.69 -16.06 16.09
N SER A 20 12.31 -14.88 15.57
CA SER A 20 11.59 -14.77 14.28
C SER A 20 12.46 -14.45 13.06
N LEU A 21 13.73 -14.06 13.24
CA LEU A 21 14.63 -13.70 12.14
C LEU A 21 15.56 -14.84 11.68
N ARG A 22 15.34 -16.07 12.16
CA ARG A 22 16.03 -17.27 11.64
C ARG A 22 15.28 -17.96 10.49
N VAL A 23 14.13 -17.42 10.06
CA VAL A 23 13.28 -17.98 8.97
C VAL A 23 13.66 -17.44 7.59
N PHE A 24 14.36 -16.31 7.50
CA PHE A 24 14.87 -15.79 6.22
C PHE A 24 16.39 -15.76 6.26
N GLY A 25 17.00 -16.87 5.83
CA GLY A 25 18.46 -17.03 5.73
C GLY A 25 19.07 -16.08 4.70
N LEU A 26 19.30 -14.83 5.08
CA LEU A 26 20.05 -13.85 4.30
C LEU A 26 21.25 -13.36 5.11
N THR A 27 22.37 -14.06 5.00
CA THR A 27 23.68 -13.50 5.32
C THR A 27 24.22 -12.78 4.07
N LYS A 28 24.64 -11.52 4.23
CA LYS A 28 25.35 -10.74 3.19
C LYS A 28 26.62 -11.47 2.74
N PRO A 29 26.96 -11.49 1.45
CA PRO A 29 28.33 -11.73 1.04
C PRO A 29 29.07 -10.37 0.96
N GLN A 30 30.02 -10.16 1.87
CA GLN A 30 31.22 -9.42 1.49
C GLN A 30 32.04 -10.30 0.55
N GLY A 31 32.78 -9.68 -0.36
CA GLY A 31 33.56 -10.35 -1.40
C GLY A 31 34.47 -11.45 -0.85
N GLY A 32 34.62 -12.50 -1.66
CA GLY A 32 35.50 -13.63 -1.40
C GLY A 32 34.79 -14.95 -1.65
N GLN A 33 35.36 -15.75 -2.55
CA GLN A 33 34.92 -17.12 -2.86
C GLN A 33 34.64 -17.94 -1.59
N GLY A 34 33.43 -18.48 -1.47
CA GLY A 34 33.03 -19.32 -0.34
C GLY A 34 31.77 -20.13 -0.66
N ARG A 35 31.96 -21.40 -1.02
CA ARG A 35 30.93 -22.41 -1.27
C ARG A 35 30.28 -22.80 0.06
N VAL A 36 28.96 -22.65 0.22
CA VAL A 36 28.21 -23.13 1.39
C VAL A 36 27.31 -24.31 0.98
N THR A 37 27.73 -25.51 1.34
CA THR A 37 26.95 -26.76 1.24
C THR A 37 26.08 -26.90 2.49
N ARG A 38 24.77 -27.15 2.35
CA ARG A 38 23.90 -27.48 3.50
C ARG A 38 23.50 -28.96 3.44
N SER A 39 23.93 -29.71 4.46
CA SER A 39 23.69 -31.13 4.69
C SER A 39 22.24 -31.39 5.11
N ALA A 40 21.68 -32.50 4.62
CA ALA A 40 20.35 -33.01 4.89
C ALA A 40 20.27 -33.73 6.26
N GLY A 41 19.12 -33.65 6.94
CA GLY A 41 18.92 -34.33 8.23
C GLY A 41 17.48 -34.37 8.78
N SER A 42 16.58 -35.10 8.12
CA SER A 42 15.44 -35.91 8.68
C SER A 42 14.28 -35.21 9.46
N PRO A 43 13.15 -35.88 9.77
CA PRO A 43 11.96 -35.94 8.90
C PRO A 43 10.61 -35.53 9.57
N THR A 44 9.54 -35.49 8.76
CA THR A 44 8.06 -35.49 9.04
C THR A 44 7.28 -34.17 8.83
N PRO A 45 5.98 -34.21 8.47
CA PRO A 45 5.30 -35.07 7.49
C PRO A 45 4.56 -34.26 6.37
N HIS A 46 4.42 -34.89 5.21
CA HIS A 46 3.82 -34.35 3.99
C HIS A 46 2.28 -34.25 4.04
N PHE A 47 1.75 -33.04 3.84
CA PHE A 47 0.42 -32.83 3.24
C PHE A 47 0.50 -31.60 2.32
N GLY A 48 0.30 -31.79 1.00
CA GLY A 48 0.11 -30.67 0.07
C GLY A 48 0.65 -30.82 -1.36
N GLY A 49 1.64 -31.69 -1.60
CA GLY A 49 2.28 -31.76 -2.93
C GLY A 49 1.41 -32.31 -4.06
N ARG A 50 0.47 -33.22 -3.75
CA ARG A 50 -0.37 -33.89 -4.76
C ARG A 50 -1.55 -33.05 -5.25
N PHE A 51 -1.96 -32.04 -4.48
CA PHE A 51 -3.11 -31.19 -4.81
C PHE A 51 -2.73 -30.03 -5.74
N VAL A 52 -1.54 -29.46 -5.54
CA VAL A 52 -0.99 -28.40 -6.41
C VAL A 52 -0.65 -28.95 -7.81
N LEU A 53 -0.15 -30.19 -7.89
CA LEU A 53 0.19 -30.82 -9.17
C LEU A 53 -1.05 -31.11 -10.04
N ARG A 54 -2.16 -31.57 -9.43
CA ARG A 54 -3.40 -31.86 -10.18
C ARG A 54 -4.06 -30.59 -10.73
N ARG A 55 -4.00 -29.48 -10.01
CA ARG A 55 -4.62 -28.22 -10.46
C ARG A 55 -3.89 -27.58 -11.66
N ASN A 56 -2.57 -27.66 -11.69
CA ASN A 56 -1.78 -27.12 -12.81
C ASN A 56 -1.87 -27.98 -14.08
N MET A 57 -2.07 -29.29 -13.95
CA MET A 57 -2.24 -30.19 -15.10
C MET A 57 -3.59 -29.98 -15.79
N GLU A 58 -4.65 -29.69 -15.01
CA GLU A 58 -6.00 -29.45 -15.54
C GLU A 58 -6.10 -28.12 -16.31
N VAL A 59 -5.43 -27.06 -15.83
CA VAL A 59 -5.38 -25.76 -16.53
C VAL A 59 -4.62 -25.86 -17.86
N THR A 60 -3.58 -26.69 -17.91
CA THR A 60 -2.79 -26.91 -19.14
C THR A 60 -3.58 -27.71 -20.18
N ARG A 61 -4.41 -28.67 -19.73
CA ARG A 61 -5.30 -29.43 -20.62
C ARG A 61 -6.42 -28.58 -21.19
N GLN A 62 -7.04 -27.71 -20.38
CA GLN A 62 -8.10 -26.80 -20.84
C GLN A 62 -7.64 -25.74 -21.86
N LEU A 63 -6.36 -25.34 -21.80
CA LEU A 63 -5.76 -24.43 -22.79
C LEU A 63 -5.41 -25.13 -24.12
N THR A 64 -5.21 -26.45 -24.10
CA THR A 64 -4.92 -27.25 -25.31
C THR A 64 -6.21 -27.65 -26.06
N GLU A 65 -7.31 -27.90 -25.33
CA GLU A 65 -8.60 -28.31 -25.93
C GLU A 65 -9.38 -27.13 -26.55
N ARG A 66 -9.06 -25.87 -26.23
CA ARG A 66 -9.67 -24.67 -26.85
C ARG A 66 -8.80 -24.03 -27.94
N GLY A 67 -8.51 -24.78 -29.00
CA GLY A 67 -8.49 -24.29 -30.38
C GLY A 67 -7.59 -23.11 -30.81
N HIS A 68 -6.64 -22.62 -30.00
CA HIS A 68 -5.67 -21.62 -30.46
C HIS A 68 -4.43 -22.30 -31.06
N ARG A 69 -4.49 -22.57 -32.37
CA ARG A 69 -3.32 -22.97 -33.18
C ARG A 69 -2.27 -21.85 -33.15
N GLY A 70 -1.29 -21.95 -32.24
CA GLY A 70 -0.16 -21.01 -32.20
C GLY A 70 0.67 -20.98 -30.91
N ILE A 71 0.23 -21.61 -29.82
CA ILE A 71 0.98 -21.58 -28.54
C ILE A 71 1.72 -22.90 -28.35
N LYS A 72 3.06 -22.89 -28.44
CA LYS A 72 3.89 -24.02 -28.03
C LYS A 72 4.26 -23.84 -26.56
N VAL A 73 3.69 -24.68 -25.69
CA VAL A 73 4.09 -24.80 -24.30
C VAL A 73 5.14 -25.90 -24.21
N SER A 74 6.36 -25.56 -23.83
CA SER A 74 7.43 -26.55 -23.60
C SER A 74 7.71 -26.62 -22.10
N ALA A 75 7.47 -27.78 -21.50
CA ALA A 75 7.78 -28.03 -20.09
C ALA A 75 9.16 -28.69 -20.00
N SER A 76 10.14 -27.98 -19.43
CA SER A 76 11.44 -28.56 -19.11
C SER A 76 11.46 -28.94 -17.62
N LYS A 77 11.79 -30.20 -17.34
CA LYS A 77 11.83 -30.76 -16.00
C LYS A 77 13.29 -30.78 -15.53
N ASN A 78 13.63 -29.97 -14.53
CA ASN A 78 14.83 -30.19 -13.74
C ASN A 78 14.44 -30.49 -12.28
N SER A 79 15.28 -31.21 -11.53
CA SER A 79 14.88 -31.98 -10.33
C SER A 79 14.31 -31.18 -9.14
N GLU A 80 14.21 -29.85 -9.19
CA GLU A 80 13.63 -29.05 -8.11
C GLU A 80 12.66 -27.92 -8.53
N SER A 81 12.33 -27.70 -9.81
CA SER A 81 11.17 -26.86 -10.17
C SER A 81 10.71 -27.05 -11.62
N LEU A 82 9.39 -26.95 -11.82
CA LEU A 82 8.73 -26.91 -13.14
C LEU A 82 8.47 -25.43 -13.48
N GLN A 83 9.18 -24.91 -14.47
CA GLN A 83 8.90 -23.59 -15.03
C GLN A 83 8.16 -23.76 -16.36
N VAL A 84 7.02 -23.09 -16.48
CA VAL A 84 6.20 -23.09 -17.69
C VAL A 84 6.31 -21.68 -18.28
N GLU A 85 7.08 -21.56 -19.36
CA GLU A 85 7.22 -20.32 -20.11
C GLU A 85 6.19 -20.31 -21.25
N VAL A 86 5.38 -19.25 -21.33
CA VAL A 86 4.42 -19.01 -22.41
C VAL A 86 4.97 -17.88 -23.26
N LYS A 87 5.40 -18.21 -24.49
CA LYS A 87 5.96 -17.26 -25.45
C LYS A 87 4.95 -17.00 -26.56
N GLU A 88 4.48 -15.76 -26.71
CA GLU A 88 3.72 -15.34 -27.88
C GLU A 88 4.65 -15.17 -29.08
N SER A 89 4.26 -15.75 -30.22
CA SER A 89 5.03 -15.69 -31.46
C SER A 89 4.60 -14.45 -32.26
N PRO A 90 5.48 -13.48 -32.55
CA PRO A 90 5.22 -12.48 -33.58
C PRO A 90 5.12 -13.18 -34.92
N LYS A 91 4.01 -12.97 -35.65
CA LYS A 91 3.89 -13.37 -37.06
C LYS A 91 4.65 -12.35 -37.90
N ASP A 92 5.40 -12.88 -38.86
CA ASP A 92 5.99 -12.21 -40.03
C ASP A 92 7.45 -11.73 -39.89
N SER A 93 8.38 -12.66 -40.08
CA SER A 93 9.59 -12.47 -40.89
C SER A 93 10.47 -13.72 -40.80
N SER A 94 10.53 -14.46 -41.91
CA SER A 94 11.45 -15.57 -42.10
C SER A 94 12.88 -15.04 -42.25
N ARG A 95 13.62 -14.97 -41.14
CA ARG A 95 15.09 -15.01 -41.13
C ARG A 95 15.52 -15.98 -40.03
N TYR A 96 15.80 -17.21 -40.43
CA TYR A 96 16.60 -18.10 -39.60
C TYR A 96 18.03 -17.53 -39.58
N ILE A 97 18.38 -16.84 -38.49
CA ILE A 97 19.78 -16.51 -38.20
C ILE A 97 20.49 -17.86 -37.99
N THR A 98 21.29 -18.26 -38.97
CA THR A 98 22.14 -19.45 -38.86
C THR A 98 23.25 -19.10 -37.85
N GLY A 99 23.55 -20.00 -36.91
CA GLY A 99 24.48 -19.78 -35.79
C GLY A 99 25.93 -19.40 -36.14
N LYS A 100 26.23 -19.10 -37.40
CA LYS A 100 27.51 -18.54 -37.87
C LYS A 100 27.48 -17.01 -38.05
N ASP A 101 26.30 -16.38 -37.99
CA ASP A 101 26.15 -14.92 -38.14
C ASP A 101 25.96 -14.17 -36.81
N LEU A 102 25.93 -14.88 -35.68
CA LEU A 102 25.91 -14.27 -34.35
C LEU A 102 27.35 -13.90 -33.98
N LYS A 103 27.67 -12.61 -33.98
CA LYS A 103 28.89 -12.12 -33.33
C LYS A 103 28.67 -12.16 -31.82
N ASP A 104 29.72 -12.44 -31.05
CA ASP A 104 29.66 -12.41 -29.57
C ASP A 104 29.14 -11.08 -29.01
N SER A 105 29.16 -9.99 -29.81
CA SER A 105 28.56 -8.69 -29.51
C SER A 105 27.02 -8.68 -29.44
N ASP A 106 26.33 -9.68 -29.98
CA ASP A 106 24.86 -9.75 -30.00
C ASP A 106 24.29 -10.57 -28.82
N LEU A 107 25.17 -11.20 -28.03
CA LEU A 107 24.85 -12.00 -26.84
C LEU A 107 24.99 -11.23 -25.53
N GLU A 108 25.29 -9.94 -25.58
CA GLU A 108 25.16 -9.06 -24.42
C GLU A 108 23.67 -8.88 -24.12
N LEU A 109 23.15 -9.70 -23.19
CA LEU A 109 21.90 -9.38 -22.50
C LEU A 109 22.00 -7.93 -22.03
N PRO A 110 21.04 -7.04 -22.34
CA PRO A 110 21.10 -5.66 -21.89
C PRO A 110 21.31 -5.70 -20.39
N SER A 111 22.49 -5.22 -19.98
CA SER A 111 22.84 -5.23 -18.57
C SER A 111 21.77 -4.42 -17.85
N PHE A 112 21.21 -4.96 -16.78
CA PHE A 112 20.33 -4.20 -15.88
C PHE A 112 21.02 -2.95 -15.29
N ALA A 113 22.29 -2.71 -15.64
CA ALA A 113 23.12 -1.60 -15.19
C ALA A 113 22.94 -0.32 -16.02
N ASP A 114 22.23 -0.32 -17.15
CA ASP A 114 21.75 0.93 -17.79
C ASP A 114 20.48 1.47 -17.10
N SER A 115 20.40 1.27 -15.78
CA SER A 115 19.42 1.95 -14.94
C SER A 115 19.80 3.42 -14.90
N HIS A 116 18.89 4.27 -15.40
CA HIS A 116 19.04 5.71 -15.47
C HIS A 116 19.64 6.25 -14.16
N SER A 117 20.90 6.68 -14.21
CA SER A 117 21.56 7.38 -13.11
C SER A 117 20.99 8.79 -13.02
N TYR A 118 19.74 8.91 -12.57
CA TYR A 118 19.23 10.19 -12.10
C TYR A 118 20.09 10.60 -10.92
N SER A 119 20.66 11.82 -10.99
CA SER A 119 21.37 12.37 -9.84
C SER A 119 20.40 12.42 -8.67
N VAL A 120 20.87 12.08 -7.46
CA VAL A 120 20.06 12.18 -6.23
C VAL A 120 19.42 13.56 -6.12
N ALA A 121 20.12 14.60 -6.59
CA ALA A 121 19.63 15.97 -6.61
C ALA A 121 18.44 16.18 -7.55
N ASP A 122 18.43 15.57 -8.74
CA ASP A 122 17.37 15.74 -9.73
C ASP A 122 16.06 15.08 -9.24
N GLU A 123 16.17 13.87 -8.70
CA GLU A 123 15.03 13.16 -8.11
C GLU A 123 14.49 13.88 -6.87
N ALA A 124 15.40 14.36 -6.01
CA ALA A 124 15.03 15.14 -4.83
C ALA A 124 14.33 16.46 -5.20
N TRP A 125 14.78 17.14 -6.27
CA TRP A 125 14.15 18.37 -6.74
C TRP A 125 12.76 18.12 -7.31
N SER A 126 12.61 17.07 -8.13
CA SER A 126 11.33 16.67 -8.72
C SER A 126 10.28 16.34 -7.65
N ARG A 127 10.63 15.44 -6.72
CA ARG A 127 9.74 15.06 -5.61
C ARG A 127 9.56 16.20 -4.61
N GLY A 128 10.63 16.94 -4.33
CA GLY A 128 10.64 18.05 -3.36
C GLY A 128 9.67 19.15 -3.74
N ARG A 129 9.58 19.53 -5.02
CA ARG A 129 8.60 20.52 -5.50
C ARG A 129 7.15 20.06 -5.28
N TRP A 130 6.86 18.79 -5.55
CA TRP A 130 5.53 18.21 -5.30
C TRP A 130 5.21 18.16 -3.81
N LEU A 131 6.12 17.62 -3.00
CA LEU A 131 5.96 17.52 -1.54
C LEU A 131 5.84 18.89 -0.87
N LEU A 132 6.60 19.89 -1.33
CA LEU A 132 6.51 21.25 -0.80
C LEU A 132 5.14 21.89 -1.11
N SER A 133 4.62 21.66 -2.32
CA SER A 133 3.28 22.14 -2.71
C SER A 133 2.20 21.50 -1.84
N LEU A 134 2.33 20.18 -1.62
CA LEU A 134 1.47 19.42 -0.71
C LEU A 134 1.57 19.90 0.75
N LEU A 135 2.77 20.25 1.22
CA LEU A 135 3.00 20.77 2.57
C LEU A 135 2.30 22.12 2.79
N VAL A 136 2.41 23.03 1.81
CA VAL A 136 1.70 24.32 1.86
C VAL A 136 0.19 24.09 1.90
N LEU A 137 -0.33 23.17 1.08
CA LEU A 137 -1.75 22.83 1.13
C LEU A 137 -2.14 22.23 2.49
N GLN A 138 -1.35 21.31 3.03
CA GLN A 138 -1.58 20.70 4.35
C GLN A 138 -1.59 21.74 5.49
N SER A 139 -0.80 22.81 5.37
CA SER A 139 -0.76 23.87 6.38
C SER A 139 -2.11 24.57 6.61
N THR A 140 -3.02 24.53 5.63
CA THR A 140 -4.39 25.09 5.76
C THR A 140 -5.21 24.43 6.86
N SER A 141 -4.89 23.19 7.26
CA SER A 141 -5.51 22.51 8.39
C SER A 141 -5.34 23.27 9.72
N SER A 142 -4.25 24.04 9.87
CA SER A 142 -4.00 24.86 11.05
C SER A 142 -5.04 25.99 11.21
N MET A 143 -5.52 26.56 10.11
CA MET A 143 -6.56 27.60 10.13
C MET A 143 -7.90 27.06 10.64
N VAL A 144 -8.18 25.79 10.34
CA VAL A 144 -9.36 25.10 10.86
C VAL A 144 -9.21 24.90 12.37
N LEU A 145 -8.07 24.40 12.85
CA LEU A 145 -7.80 24.30 14.28
C LEU A 145 -7.95 25.64 15.00
N ASP A 146 -7.46 26.72 14.38
CA ASP A 146 -7.51 28.07 14.94
C ASP A 146 -8.96 28.55 15.14
N SER A 147 -9.85 28.19 14.22
CA SER A 147 -11.28 28.54 14.29
C SER A 147 -12.00 27.82 15.45
N TYR A 148 -11.48 26.69 15.93
CA TYR A 148 -12.07 25.88 17.01
C TYR A 148 -11.23 25.90 18.30
N GLN A 149 -10.39 26.92 18.50
CA GLN A 149 -9.50 27.00 19.67
C GLN A 149 -10.21 26.85 21.02
N GLN A 150 -11.41 27.41 21.18
CA GLN A 150 -12.16 27.33 22.44
C GLN A 150 -12.55 25.87 22.75
N LEU A 151 -13.17 25.19 21.80
CA LEU A 151 -13.51 23.77 21.88
C LEU A 151 -12.28 22.90 22.26
N LEU A 152 -11.13 23.16 21.63
CA LEU A 152 -9.92 22.38 21.87
C LEU A 152 -9.29 22.65 23.25
N LYS A 153 -9.46 23.85 23.80
CA LYS A 153 -9.03 24.20 25.16
C LYS A 153 -9.91 23.50 26.20
N ASP A 154 -11.21 23.45 25.96
CA ASP A 154 -12.17 22.83 26.88
C ASP A 154 -12.08 21.29 26.80
N HIS A 155 -11.80 20.73 25.62
CA HIS A 155 -11.73 19.31 25.36
C HIS A 155 -10.36 18.88 24.80
N LEU A 156 -9.31 18.96 25.62
CA LEU A 156 -7.94 18.59 25.23
C LEU A 156 -7.84 17.16 24.65
N VAL A 157 -8.71 16.24 25.10
CA VAL A 157 -8.76 14.87 24.58
C VAL A 157 -8.98 14.81 23.06
N VAL A 158 -9.69 15.77 22.47
CA VAL A 158 -9.90 15.81 21.00
C VAL A 158 -8.56 15.99 20.28
N THR A 159 -7.68 16.86 20.77
CA THR A 159 -6.36 17.10 20.15
C THR A 159 -5.44 15.87 20.27
N LEU A 160 -5.51 15.14 21.39
CA LEU A 160 -4.71 13.93 21.63
C LEU A 160 -5.06 12.78 20.66
N PHE A 161 -6.27 12.79 20.12
CA PHE A 161 -6.76 11.77 19.19
C PHE A 161 -6.74 12.21 17.73
N LEU A 162 -6.42 13.47 17.46
CA LEU A 162 -6.52 14.07 16.14
C LEU A 162 -5.58 13.39 15.12
N THR A 163 -4.35 13.09 15.54
CA THR A 163 -3.37 12.36 14.71
C THR A 163 -3.82 10.94 14.38
N MET A 164 -4.50 10.27 15.32
CA MET A 164 -5.08 8.95 15.11
C MET A 164 -6.22 9.00 14.09
N LEU A 165 -7.12 9.99 14.21
CA LEU A 165 -8.27 10.16 13.33
C LEU A 165 -7.83 10.42 11.89
N VAL A 166 -6.93 11.38 11.71
CA VAL A 166 -6.37 11.74 10.40
C VAL A 166 -5.59 10.57 9.79
N GLY A 167 -4.77 9.88 10.59
CA GLY A 167 -4.02 8.69 10.15
C GLY A 167 -4.93 7.55 9.71
N ALA A 168 -6.02 7.28 10.45
CA ALA A 168 -7.01 6.29 10.05
C ALA A 168 -7.71 6.67 8.73
N GLY A 169 -8.04 7.95 8.57
CA GLY A 169 -8.56 8.51 7.32
C GLY A 169 -7.60 8.25 6.15
N GLY A 170 -6.37 8.74 6.20
CA GLY A 170 -5.38 8.57 5.12
C GLY A 170 -5.16 7.10 4.75
N ASN A 171 -5.06 6.21 5.75
CA ASN A 171 -4.89 4.78 5.54
C ASN A 171 -6.09 4.14 4.82
N ALA A 172 -7.32 4.44 5.25
CA ALA A 172 -8.53 3.89 4.63
C ALA A 172 -8.70 4.38 3.17
N GLY A 173 -8.44 5.66 2.92
CA GLY A 173 -8.52 6.27 1.60
C GLY A 173 -7.49 5.70 0.64
N ASN A 174 -6.24 5.55 1.09
CA ASN A 174 -5.18 4.95 0.30
C ASN A 174 -5.46 3.47 -0.05
N GLN A 175 -6.03 2.69 0.87
CA GLN A 175 -6.46 1.32 0.57
C GLN A 175 -7.51 1.28 -0.54
N SER A 176 -8.50 2.19 -0.47
CA SER A 176 -9.53 2.29 -1.51
C SER A 176 -8.95 2.77 -2.84
N ALA A 177 -8.06 3.77 -2.82
CA ALA A 177 -7.42 4.29 -4.02
C ALA A 177 -6.55 3.26 -4.72
N ILE A 178 -5.72 2.51 -3.99
CA ILE A 178 -4.88 1.44 -4.56
C ILE A 178 -5.76 0.40 -5.28
N LYS A 179 -6.91 0.05 -4.70
CA LYS A 179 -7.86 -0.87 -5.33
C LYS A 179 -8.39 -0.33 -6.66
N VAL A 180 -8.76 0.94 -6.71
CA VAL A 180 -9.25 1.58 -7.94
C VAL A 180 -8.14 1.73 -8.97
N ILE A 181 -6.96 2.21 -8.58
CA ILE A 181 -5.79 2.38 -9.46
C ILE A 181 -5.43 1.06 -10.12
N ARG A 182 -5.32 -0.03 -9.35
CA ARG A 182 -5.07 -1.37 -9.90
C ARG A 182 -6.21 -1.83 -10.81
N GLY A 183 -7.46 -1.53 -10.45
CA GLY A 183 -8.60 -1.87 -11.28
C GLY A 183 -8.59 -1.17 -12.64
N LEU A 184 -8.22 0.11 -12.66
CA LEU A 184 -8.06 0.91 -13.88
C LEU A 184 -6.88 0.39 -14.72
N ALA A 185 -5.73 0.14 -14.08
CA ALA A 185 -4.52 -0.33 -14.76
C ALA A 185 -4.68 -1.74 -15.37
N THR A 186 -5.45 -2.62 -14.73
CA THR A 186 -5.75 -3.98 -15.23
C THR A 186 -6.91 -4.01 -16.23
N GLY A 187 -7.58 -2.88 -16.47
CA GLY A 187 -8.79 -2.82 -17.32
C GLY A 187 -10.04 -3.49 -16.72
N SER A 188 -9.96 -3.99 -15.47
CA SER A 188 -11.11 -4.58 -14.77
C SER A 188 -12.15 -3.53 -14.38
N ILE A 189 -11.73 -2.29 -14.20
CA ILE A 189 -12.58 -1.11 -14.01
C ILE A 189 -12.42 -0.19 -15.21
N LYS A 190 -13.52 0.18 -15.87
CA LYS A 190 -13.52 1.16 -16.95
C LYS A 190 -13.66 2.58 -16.37
N ALA A 191 -12.97 3.56 -16.94
CA ALA A 191 -13.05 4.97 -16.52
C ALA A 191 -14.35 5.69 -16.96
N ASN A 192 -15.50 5.02 -16.93
CA ASN A 192 -16.80 5.57 -17.33
C ASN A 192 -17.69 5.90 -16.11
N ALA A 193 -18.73 6.72 -16.31
CA ALA A 193 -19.56 7.21 -15.20
C ALA A 193 -20.36 6.09 -14.52
N ALA A 194 -20.73 5.05 -15.28
CA ALA A 194 -21.45 3.89 -14.76
C ALA A 194 -20.58 3.04 -13.81
N SER A 195 -19.35 2.72 -14.22
CA SER A 195 -18.36 2.03 -13.40
C SER A 195 -17.97 2.85 -12.18
N PHE A 196 -17.80 4.17 -12.32
CA PHE A 196 -17.55 5.04 -11.17
C PHE A 196 -18.65 4.92 -10.11
N ARG A 197 -19.93 5.10 -10.48
CA ARG A 197 -21.05 4.99 -9.53
C ARG A 197 -21.14 3.60 -8.89
N ARG A 198 -20.93 2.54 -9.68
CA ARG A 198 -20.95 1.15 -9.18
C ARG A 198 -19.85 0.91 -8.14
N VAL A 199 -18.61 1.31 -8.46
CA VAL A 199 -17.47 1.13 -7.57
C VAL A 199 -17.61 2.01 -6.33
N LEU A 200 -18.09 3.25 -6.49
CA LEU A 200 -18.35 4.15 -5.38
C LEU A 200 -19.40 3.62 -4.42
N ALA A 201 -20.51 3.06 -4.91
CA ALA A 201 -21.54 2.45 -4.05
C ALA A 201 -20.98 1.24 -3.29
N GLN A 202 -20.22 0.38 -3.97
CA GLN A 202 -19.59 -0.78 -3.34
C GLN A 202 -18.55 -0.38 -2.28
N GLN A 203 -17.70 0.59 -2.60
CA GLN A 203 -16.69 1.10 -1.66
C GLN A 203 -17.33 1.90 -0.53
N GLY A 204 -18.40 2.67 -0.78
CA GLY A 204 -19.16 3.35 0.26
C GLY A 204 -19.74 2.39 1.28
N GLY A 205 -20.29 1.25 0.85
CA GLY A 205 -20.74 0.18 1.76
C GLY A 205 -19.59 -0.39 2.60
N VAL A 206 -18.42 -0.65 1.97
CA VAL A 206 -17.22 -1.10 2.69
C VAL A 206 -16.76 -0.03 3.69
N GLY A 207 -16.76 1.25 3.30
CA GLY A 207 -16.39 2.37 4.14
C GLY A 207 -17.32 2.56 5.33
N ALA A 208 -18.63 2.31 5.17
CA ALA A 208 -19.58 2.35 6.28
C ALA A 208 -19.32 1.23 7.29
N VAL A 209 -19.09 -0.01 6.83
CA VAL A 209 -18.77 -1.15 7.71
C VAL A 209 -17.44 -0.94 8.42
N LEU A 210 -16.41 -0.51 7.70
CA LEU A 210 -15.09 -0.21 8.29
C LEU A 210 -15.18 0.96 9.27
N GLY A 211 -15.89 2.03 8.91
CA GLY A 211 -16.10 3.20 9.74
C GLY A 211 -16.82 2.84 11.04
N ALA A 212 -17.90 2.07 10.98
CA ALA A 212 -18.60 1.58 12.17
C ALA A 212 -17.71 0.68 13.05
N SER A 213 -16.95 -0.25 12.44
CA SER A 213 -16.06 -1.15 13.17
C SER A 213 -14.93 -0.37 13.88
N LEU A 214 -14.32 0.58 13.19
CA LEU A 214 -13.26 1.43 13.74
C LEU A 214 -13.81 2.42 14.78
N ALA A 215 -15.01 2.96 14.58
CA ALA A 215 -15.68 3.82 15.55
C ALA A 215 -15.97 3.06 16.85
N ALA A 216 -16.44 1.82 16.79
CA ALA A 216 -16.67 1.00 17.98
C ALA A 216 -15.37 0.75 18.78
N GLY A 217 -14.28 0.37 18.08
CA GLY A 217 -12.97 0.20 18.72
C GLY A 217 -12.38 1.51 19.25
N GLY A 218 -12.57 2.60 18.50
CA GLY A 218 -12.14 3.94 18.87
C GLY A 218 -12.86 4.46 20.11
N TRP A 219 -14.19 4.27 20.18
CA TRP A 219 -15.01 4.62 21.32
C TRP A 219 -14.50 3.94 22.59
N LEU A 220 -14.28 2.62 22.53
CA LEU A 220 -13.77 1.85 23.66
C LEU A 220 -12.39 2.37 24.11
N ARG A 221 -11.49 2.66 23.16
CA ARG A 221 -10.16 3.20 23.49
C ARG A 221 -10.25 4.58 24.15
N VAL A 222 -11.12 5.47 23.66
CA VAL A 222 -11.30 6.81 24.26
C VAL A 222 -11.89 6.69 25.66
N TYR A 223 -12.94 5.88 25.81
CA TYR A 223 -13.63 5.69 27.08
C TYR A 223 -12.68 5.15 28.16
N ILE A 224 -11.85 4.17 27.83
CA ILE A 224 -10.84 3.64 28.77
C ILE A 224 -9.78 4.69 29.11
N SER A 225 -9.43 5.58 28.18
CA SER A 225 -8.36 6.57 28.38
C SER A 225 -8.80 7.80 29.18
N ASN A 226 -10.04 8.24 29.01
CA ASN A 226 -10.52 9.53 29.55
C ASN A 226 -11.72 9.39 30.52
N GLY A 227 -12.46 8.28 30.48
CA GLY A 227 -13.61 8.04 31.34
C GLY A 227 -14.89 8.79 30.96
N ASP A 228 -14.81 9.78 30.06
CA ASP A 228 -15.96 10.57 29.61
C ASP A 228 -16.63 9.95 28.36
N ALA A 229 -17.89 9.55 28.52
CA ALA A 229 -18.70 8.95 27.45
C ALA A 229 -19.05 9.95 26.35
N TRP A 230 -19.16 11.26 26.64
CA TRP A 230 -19.48 12.28 25.64
C TRP A 230 -18.30 12.53 24.70
N ASN A 231 -17.11 12.69 25.25
CA ASN A 231 -15.88 12.79 24.46
C ASN A 231 -15.64 11.53 23.61
N ALA A 232 -15.88 10.34 24.19
CA ALA A 232 -15.76 9.08 23.46
C ALA A 232 -16.74 9.01 22.27
N THR A 233 -17.99 9.44 22.49
CA THR A 233 -19.02 9.46 21.45
C THR A 233 -18.67 10.46 20.34
N ALA A 234 -18.29 11.69 20.69
CA ALA A 234 -17.88 12.72 19.73
C ALA A 234 -16.71 12.26 18.83
N ILE A 235 -15.66 11.70 19.43
CA ILE A 235 -14.47 11.22 18.71
C ILE A 235 -14.80 10.00 17.84
N SER A 236 -15.59 9.05 18.35
CA SER A 236 -15.97 7.86 17.59
C SER A 236 -16.87 8.18 16.39
N LEU A 237 -17.81 9.12 16.54
CA LEU A 237 -18.66 9.58 15.44
C LEU A 237 -17.83 10.31 14.38
N SER A 238 -16.88 11.14 14.82
CA SER A 238 -15.91 11.79 13.93
C SER A 238 -15.12 10.74 13.14
N LEU A 239 -14.63 9.68 13.80
CA LEU A 239 -13.89 8.60 13.14
C LEU A 239 -14.72 7.89 12.06
N LEU A 240 -16.00 7.62 12.33
CA LEU A 240 -16.91 7.03 11.36
C LEU A 240 -17.01 7.90 10.10
N LEU A 241 -17.27 9.20 10.28
CA LEU A 241 -17.42 10.16 9.20
C LEU A 241 -16.12 10.34 8.41
N ILE A 242 -14.97 10.37 9.09
CA ILE A 242 -13.65 10.47 8.46
C ILE A 242 -13.36 9.24 7.61
N VAL A 243 -13.56 8.03 8.13
CA VAL A 243 -13.30 6.80 7.39
C VAL A 243 -14.24 6.69 6.19
N PHE A 244 -15.52 7.01 6.36
CA PHE A 244 -16.48 6.99 5.26
C PHE A 244 -16.10 7.99 4.16
N THR A 245 -15.86 9.25 4.53
CA THR A 245 -15.44 10.30 3.59
C THR A 245 -14.13 9.93 2.91
N SER A 246 -13.20 9.32 3.65
CA SER A 246 -11.92 8.88 3.12
C SER A 246 -12.04 7.80 2.07
N VAL A 247 -12.89 6.80 2.28
CA VAL A 247 -13.13 5.75 1.29
C VAL A 247 -13.81 6.31 0.04
N VAL A 248 -14.75 7.24 0.20
CA VAL A 248 -15.42 7.93 -0.92
C VAL A 248 -14.40 8.73 -1.75
N MET A 249 -13.57 9.55 -1.09
CA MET A 249 -12.53 10.35 -1.73
C MET A 249 -11.44 9.48 -2.36
N GLY A 250 -10.99 8.44 -1.65
CA GLY A 250 -9.99 7.48 -2.14
C GLY A 250 -10.49 6.70 -3.34
N THR A 251 -11.78 6.40 -3.41
CA THR A 251 -12.39 5.80 -4.60
C THR A 251 -12.47 6.81 -5.74
N GLY A 252 -12.93 8.04 -5.47
CA GLY A 252 -13.25 9.01 -6.52
C GLY A 252 -12.04 9.69 -7.16
N LEU A 253 -10.99 9.95 -6.38
CA LEU A 253 -9.86 10.73 -6.85
C LEU A 253 -9.08 10.06 -8.01
N PRO A 254 -8.77 8.75 -7.99
CA PRO A 254 -8.17 8.07 -9.13
C PRO A 254 -9.02 8.10 -10.41
N PHE A 255 -10.36 8.04 -10.29
CA PHE A 255 -11.25 8.19 -11.44
C PHE A 255 -11.23 9.62 -12.00
N GLY A 256 -11.15 10.63 -11.12
CA GLY A 256 -11.02 12.03 -11.50
C GLY A 256 -9.72 12.27 -12.28
N LEU A 257 -8.60 11.81 -11.74
CA LEU A 257 -7.29 11.91 -12.40
C LEU A 257 -7.28 11.19 -13.75
N ALA A 258 -7.79 9.96 -13.81
CA ALA A 258 -7.86 9.20 -15.05
C ALA A 258 -8.73 9.88 -16.13
N ARG A 259 -9.79 10.60 -15.75
CA ARG A 259 -10.59 11.39 -16.72
C ARG A 259 -9.90 12.65 -17.20
N LEU A 260 -9.07 13.25 -16.37
CA LEU A 260 -8.29 14.44 -16.72
C LEU A 260 -7.00 14.10 -17.49
N GLY A 261 -6.72 12.81 -17.73
CA GLY A 261 -5.49 12.35 -18.37
C GLY A 261 -4.25 12.47 -17.48
N LEU A 262 -4.43 12.65 -16.17
CA LEU A 262 -3.36 12.69 -15.17
C LEU A 262 -3.07 11.27 -14.65
N ASP A 263 -1.83 11.02 -14.24
CA ASP A 263 -1.41 9.72 -13.68
C ASP A 263 -2.16 9.43 -12.36
N PRO A 264 -2.97 8.36 -12.29
CA PRO A 264 -3.64 7.95 -11.06
C PRO A 264 -2.68 7.60 -9.90
N ALA A 265 -1.40 7.36 -10.16
CA ALA A 265 -0.40 7.06 -9.14
C ALA A 265 -0.22 8.20 -8.12
N ASN A 266 -0.45 9.45 -8.52
CA ASN A 266 -0.37 10.63 -7.65
C ASN A 266 -1.53 10.73 -6.65
N ALA A 267 -2.55 9.87 -6.78
CA ALA A 267 -3.71 9.92 -5.90
C ALA A 267 -3.35 9.69 -4.43
N GLY A 268 -2.42 8.79 -4.12
CA GLY A 268 -2.14 8.39 -2.74
C GLY A 268 -1.63 9.55 -1.87
N THR A 269 -0.61 10.27 -2.33
CA THR A 269 -0.06 11.43 -1.60
C THR A 269 -1.07 12.58 -1.51
N THR A 270 -1.88 12.76 -2.56
CA THR A 270 -2.94 13.76 -2.60
C THR A 270 -4.05 13.44 -1.59
N ILE A 271 -4.47 12.18 -1.49
CA ILE A 271 -5.50 11.73 -0.54
C ILE A 271 -5.04 11.96 0.89
N GLN A 272 -3.78 11.70 1.21
CA GLN A 272 -3.25 11.94 2.55
C GLN A 272 -3.42 13.41 2.95
N VAL A 273 -2.98 14.35 2.12
CA VAL A 273 -3.09 15.79 2.42
C VAL A 273 -4.55 16.24 2.52
N LEU A 274 -5.42 15.74 1.63
CA LEU A 274 -6.84 16.04 1.71
C LEU A 274 -7.45 15.51 3.03
N MET A 275 -7.05 14.33 3.48
CA MET A 275 -7.52 13.76 4.75
C MET A 275 -6.92 14.45 5.97
N ASP A 276 -5.73 15.04 5.87
CA ASP A 276 -5.17 15.86 6.95
C ASP A 276 -6.06 17.11 7.19
N ILE A 277 -6.54 17.74 6.11
CA ILE A 277 -7.40 18.93 6.21
C ILE A 277 -8.85 18.54 6.54
N LEU A 278 -9.43 17.60 5.80
CA LEU A 278 -10.82 17.17 5.99
C LEU A 278 -10.99 16.42 7.31
N GLY A 279 -10.02 15.61 7.72
CA GLY A 279 -10.07 14.86 8.97
C GLY A 279 -10.10 15.80 10.17
N VAL A 280 -9.26 16.85 10.16
CA VAL A 280 -9.31 17.95 11.11
C VAL A 280 -10.69 18.61 11.11
N ALA A 281 -11.18 19.04 9.95
CA ALA A 281 -12.43 19.77 9.84
C ALA A 281 -13.64 18.97 10.31
N ILE A 282 -13.73 17.70 9.91
CA ILE A 282 -14.80 16.78 10.33
C ILE A 282 -14.73 16.54 11.84
N THR A 283 -13.53 16.35 12.39
CA THR A 283 -13.36 16.17 13.84
C THR A 283 -13.86 17.39 14.61
N CYS A 284 -13.36 18.58 14.28
CA CYS A 284 -13.74 19.81 14.97
C CYS A 284 -15.24 20.09 14.84
N ALA A 285 -15.81 19.99 13.64
CA ALA A 285 -17.23 20.22 13.41
C ALA A 285 -18.13 19.22 14.14
N THR A 286 -17.76 17.93 14.12
CA THR A 286 -18.54 16.88 14.80
C THR A 286 -18.43 17.00 16.32
N CYS A 287 -17.23 17.25 16.85
CA CYS A 287 -17.03 17.48 18.27
C CYS A 287 -17.80 18.70 18.77
N HIS A 288 -17.73 19.83 18.06
CA HIS A 288 -18.53 21.02 18.39
C HIS A 288 -20.03 20.71 18.39
N PHE A 289 -20.52 20.05 17.35
CA PHE A 289 -21.94 19.67 17.28
C PHE A 289 -22.37 18.77 18.44
N VAL A 290 -21.59 17.72 18.74
CA VAL A 290 -21.95 16.75 19.79
C VAL A 290 -21.82 17.37 21.18
N LEU A 291 -20.72 18.04 21.47
CA LEU A 291 -20.45 18.55 22.81
C LEU A 291 -21.34 19.76 23.14
N ASP A 292 -21.59 20.65 22.19
CA ASP A 292 -22.43 21.82 22.47
C ASP A 292 -23.93 21.50 22.47
N HIS A 293 -24.41 20.63 21.57
CA HIS A 293 -25.85 20.41 21.43
C HIS A 293 -26.36 19.20 22.21
N LEU A 294 -25.57 18.11 22.31
CA LEU A 294 -26.02 16.91 23.02
C LEU A 294 -25.64 16.93 24.50
N ALA A 295 -24.53 17.56 24.89
CA ALA A 295 -24.14 17.62 26.30
C ALA A 295 -24.79 18.81 27.05
N ALA A 296 -25.06 19.95 26.38
CA ALA A 296 -25.71 21.09 27.03
C ALA A 296 -27.25 21.01 27.07
N GLY A 297 -27.84 20.05 26.35
CA GLY A 297 -29.30 19.83 26.30
C GLY A 297 -29.85 18.88 27.37
N LEU A 298 -29.01 18.36 28.26
CA LEU A 298 -29.33 17.43 29.37
C LEU A 298 -28.91 18.03 30.71
#